data_AF-A0A948GMP5-F1
#
_entry.id   AF-A0A948GMP5-F1
#
_cell.length_a   1.000
_cell.length_b   1.000
_cell.length_c   1.000
_cell.angle_alpha   90.00
_cell.angle_beta   90.00
_cell.angle_gamma   90.00
#
_symmetry.space_group_name_H-M   'P 1'
#
loop_
_entity.id
_entity.type
_entity.pdbx_description
1 polymer ?
#
loop_
_entity_poly.entity_id
_entity_poly.type
_entity_poly.pdbx_seq_one_letter_code
_entity_poly.pdbx_strand_id
1 'polypeptide(L)'
;MNTIDFGGRLAIHPGEALYLVGYSRTLQGAKKTARNLIYRNAYPLPLTIVAGHQRVLVRDLMRLTGNEESVSLAAVAPPTPKRRSPGRPRKLATTVGAGHEQ
;
A
#
# COMPACT_ATOMS: atom_id res chain seq x y z
N MET A 1 5.18 4.08 -14.97
CA MET A 1 5.39 4.69 -13.64
C MET A 1 5.76 3.55 -12.69
N ASN A 2 6.97 3.53 -12.12
CA ASN A 2 7.35 2.50 -11.14
C ASN A 2 6.88 2.94 -9.75
N THR A 3 5.58 2.81 -9.52
CA THR A 3 4.97 2.99 -8.21
C THR A 3 5.17 1.73 -7.38
N ILE A 4 5.74 1.87 -6.19
CA ILE A 4 5.90 0.76 -5.24
C ILE A 4 4.88 0.99 -4.12
N ASP A 5 4.07 -0.02 -3.83
CA ASP A 5 3.14 -0.02 -2.70
C ASP A 5 3.87 -0.47 -1.43
N PHE A 6 3.85 0.37 -0.40
CA PHE A 6 4.45 0.07 0.89
C PHE A 6 3.36 -0.01 1.97
N GLY A 7 2.59 -1.09 1.93
CA GLY A 7 1.52 -1.33 2.91
C GLY A 7 0.37 -0.35 2.74
N GLY A 8 -0.10 -0.14 1.51
CA GLY A 8 -1.18 0.79 1.17
C GLY A 8 -0.75 2.26 1.05
N ARG A 9 0.56 2.54 1.06
CA ARG A 9 1.11 3.89 0.85
C ARG A 9 1.90 3.91 -0.46
N LEU A 10 1.33 4.60 -1.44
CA LEU A 10 1.94 4.80 -2.75
C LEU A 10 3.11 5.78 -2.65
N ALA A 11 4.31 5.33 -2.98
CA ALA A 11 5.52 6.16 -2.96
C ALA A 11 6.16 6.22 -4.35
N ILE A 12 6.56 7.42 -4.77
CA ILE A 12 7.15 7.69 -6.09
C ILE A 12 8.56 8.25 -5.97
N HIS A 13 9.29 8.23 -7.10
CA HIS A 13 10.62 8.82 -7.16
C HIS A 13 10.55 10.35 -7.02
N PRO A 14 11.49 11.00 -6.30
CA PRO A 14 11.49 12.47 -6.15
C PRO A 14 11.47 13.24 -7.47
N GLY A 15 12.19 12.75 -8.49
CA GLY A 15 12.12 13.32 -9.83
C GLY A 15 10.75 13.22 -10.50
N GLU A 16 9.99 12.15 -10.24
CA GLU A 16 8.63 12.01 -10.76
C GLU A 16 7.68 12.98 -10.04
N ALA A 17 7.84 13.13 -8.72
CA ALA A 17 7.06 14.09 -7.95
C ALA A 17 7.25 15.53 -8.46
N LEU A 18 8.50 15.95 -8.73
CA LEU A 18 8.78 17.27 -9.31
C LEU A 18 8.17 17.48 -10.69
N TYR A 19 8.15 16.43 -11.51
CA TYR A 19 7.51 16.49 -12.82
C TYR A 19 5.99 16.67 -12.68
N LEU A 20 5.36 15.94 -11.75
CA LEU A 20 3.92 16.01 -11.51
C LEU A 20 3.47 17.37 -10.96
N VAL A 21 4.26 18.03 -10.11
CA VAL A 21 3.95 19.38 -9.59
C VAL A 21 4.37 20.51 -10.54
N GLY A 22 4.84 20.19 -11.75
CA GLY A 22 5.18 21.19 -12.76
C GLY A 22 6.53 21.91 -12.54
N TYR A 23 7.39 21.41 -11.65
CA TYR A 23 8.72 21.99 -11.38
C TYR A 23 9.70 21.85 -12.56
N SER A 24 9.40 20.96 -13.51
CA SER A 24 10.22 20.73 -14.71
C SER A 24 9.34 20.23 -15.84
N ARG A 25 9.60 20.69 -17.07
CA ARG A 25 8.79 20.35 -18.26
C ARG A 25 8.99 18.92 -18.77
N THR A 26 10.09 18.27 -18.39
CA THR A 26 10.41 16.90 -18.82
C THR A 26 10.78 16.04 -17.62
N LEU A 27 10.45 14.75 -17.68
CA LEU A 27 10.76 13.80 -16.62
C LEU A 27 12.27 13.66 -16.38
N GLN A 28 13.07 13.67 -17.45
CA GLN A 28 14.53 13.58 -17.34
C GLN A 28 15.12 14.83 -16.65
N GLY A 29 14.63 16.02 -17.02
CA GLY A 29 15.01 17.27 -16.35
C GLY A 29 14.65 17.22 -14.87
N ALA A 30 13.42 16.79 -14.54
CA ALA A 30 12.95 16.67 -13.17
C ALA A 30 13.81 15.71 -12.33
N LYS A 31 14.24 14.57 -12.88
CA LYS A 31 15.16 13.63 -12.21
C LYS A 31 16.53 14.25 -11.93
N LYS A 32 17.09 15.03 -12.87
CA LYS A 32 18.35 15.76 -12.67
C LYS A 32 18.19 16.84 -11.59
N THR A 33 17.12 17.62 -11.66
CA THR A 33 16.78 18.66 -10.68
C THR A 33 16.60 18.07 -9.29
N ALA A 34 15.87 16.96 -9.15
CA ALA A 34 15.67 16.29 -7.88
C ALA A 34 17.00 15.86 -7.24
N ARG A 35 17.92 15.27 -8.01
CA ARG A 35 19.25 14.89 -7.49
C ARG A 35 20.03 16.09 -6.96
N ASN A 36 20.02 17.21 -7.69
CA ASN A 36 20.70 18.45 -7.25
C ASN A 36 20.07 19.02 -5.97
N LEU A 37 18.74 19.08 -5.91
CA LEU A 37 18.02 19.60 -4.75
C LEU A 37 18.19 18.72 -3.51
N ILE A 38 18.19 17.39 -3.67
CA ILE A 38 18.46 16.44 -2.59
C ILE A 38 19.89 16.63 -2.07
N TYR A 39 20.88 16.72 -2.97
CA TYR A 39 22.28 16.93 -2.59
C TYR A 39 22.47 18.23 -1.79
N ARG A 40 21.72 19.28 -2.12
CA ARG A 40 21.72 20.56 -1.41
C ARG A 40 20.82 20.61 -0.17
N ASN A 41 20.16 19.51 0.16
CA ASN A 41 19.15 19.44 1.22
C ASN A 41 18.06 20.54 1.11
N ALA A 42 17.68 20.88 -0.13
CA ALA A 42 16.75 21.96 -0.45
C ALA A 42 15.56 21.46 -1.30
N TYR A 43 15.21 20.18 -1.12
CA TYR A 43 14.15 19.56 -1.90
C TYR A 43 12.77 20.03 -1.39
N PRO A 44 11.86 20.47 -2.28
CA PRO A 44 10.67 21.25 -1.89
C PRO A 44 9.48 20.40 -1.42
N LEU A 45 9.51 19.08 -1.59
CA LEU A 45 8.43 18.19 -1.17
C LEU A 45 8.90 17.28 -0.01
N PRO A 46 8.00 16.80 0.86
CA PRO A 46 8.35 15.88 1.93
C PRO A 46 9.04 14.62 1.40
N LEU A 47 10.27 14.37 1.87
CA LEU A 47 11.00 13.14 1.59
C LEU A 47 10.85 12.17 2.75
N THR A 48 10.58 10.92 2.42
CA THR A 48 10.53 9.80 3.37
C THR A 48 11.46 8.69 2.90
N ILE A 49 11.98 7.90 3.84
CA ILE A 49 12.79 6.72 3.53
C ILE A 49 11.87 5.51 3.40
N VAL A 50 11.87 4.89 2.23
CA VAL A 50 11.07 3.70 1.96
C VAL A 50 11.93 2.66 1.27
N ALA A 51 12.04 1.49 1.91
CA ALA A 51 13.00 0.43 1.55
C ALA A 51 14.42 0.97 1.31
N GLY A 52 14.91 1.85 2.20
CA GLY A 52 16.26 2.41 2.11
C GLY A 52 16.46 3.50 1.05
N HIS A 53 15.40 3.90 0.33
CA HIS A 53 15.46 4.93 -0.69
C HIS A 53 14.63 6.16 -0.32
N GLN A 54 15.12 7.35 -0.65
CA GLN A 54 14.33 8.57 -0.55
C GLN A 54 13.20 8.56 -1.57
N ARG A 55 11.97 8.77 -1.09
CA ARG A 55 10.74 8.78 -1.88
C ARG A 55 9.84 9.93 -1.45
N VAL A 56 8.90 10.27 -2.30
CA VAL A 56 7.79 11.17 -1.99
C VAL A 56 6.52 10.34 -1.92
N LEU A 57 5.73 10.52 -0.87
CA LEU A 57 4.42 9.87 -0.76
C LEU A 57 3.42 10.60 -1.66
N VAL A 58 2.65 9.84 -2.44
CA VAL A 58 1.63 10.43 -3.33
C VAL A 58 0.55 11.16 -2.53
N ARG A 59 0.23 10.69 -1.32
CA ARG A 59 -0.70 11.39 -0.42
C ARG A 59 -0.26 12.82 -0.12
N ASP A 60 1.03 13.01 0.18
CA ASP A 60 1.58 14.33 0.49
C ASP A 60 1.60 15.23 -0.74
N LEU A 61 1.83 14.62 -1.91
CA LEU A 61 1.71 15.32 -3.20
C LEU A 61 0.30 15.86 -3.42
N MET A 62 -0.73 15.01 -3.26
CA MET A 62 -2.13 15.37 -3.51
C MET A 62 -2.60 16.48 -2.56
N ARG A 63 -2.15 16.44 -1.30
CA ARG A 63 -2.37 17.50 -0.31
C ARG A 63 -1.80 18.83 -0.74
N LEU A 64 -0.55 18.83 -1.23
CA LEU A 64 0.14 20.04 -1.64
C LEU A 64 -0.44 20.63 -2.94
N THR A 65 -0.93 19.80 -3.86
CA THR A 65 -1.53 20.26 -5.11
C THR A 65 -3.00 20.63 -5.00
N GLY A 66 -3.60 20.55 -3.80
CA GLY A 66 -5.03 20.84 -3.60
C GLY A 66 -5.97 19.82 -4.25
N ASN A 67 -5.45 18.66 -4.67
CA ASN A 67 -6.23 17.55 -5.22
C ASN A 67 -6.65 16.58 -4.10
N GLU A 68 -7.08 17.10 -2.95
CA GLU A 68 -7.77 16.28 -1.96
C GLU A 68 -9.21 16.02 -2.42
N GLU A 69 -9.37 15.28 -3.51
CA GLU A 69 -10.51 14.38 -3.57
C GLU A 69 -10.27 13.38 -2.45
N SER A 70 -11.17 13.39 -1.46
CA SER A 70 -11.08 12.62 -0.24
C SER A 70 -10.82 11.15 -0.53
N VAL A 71 -9.55 10.74 -0.59
CA VAL A 71 -9.19 9.33 -0.53
C VAL A 71 -9.43 8.89 0.91
N SER A 72 -10.69 8.68 1.24
CA SER A 72 -11.09 7.90 2.40
C SER A 72 -10.49 6.53 2.21
N LEU A 73 -9.35 6.31 2.86
CA LEU A 73 -8.69 5.02 3.06
C LEU A 73 -9.54 4.15 4.01
N ALA A 74 -10.86 4.13 3.81
CA ALA A 74 -11.85 3.47 4.63
C ALA A 74 -12.57 2.41 3.81
N ALA A 75 -11.82 1.47 3.23
CA ALA A 75 -12.31 0.14 2.83
C ALA A 75 -11.18 -0.76 2.31
N VAL A 76 -10.05 -0.85 3.01
CA VAL A 76 -9.26 -2.09 2.96
C VAL A 76 -9.18 -2.62 4.37
N ALA A 77 -10.33 -3.07 4.86
CA ALA A 77 -10.33 -3.98 5.99
C ALA A 77 -9.52 -5.22 5.55
N PRO A 78 -8.55 -5.70 6.34
CA PRO A 78 -7.99 -7.02 6.08
C PRO A 78 -9.15 -8.02 6.03
N PRO A 79 -9.13 -9.02 5.13
CA PRO A 79 -10.16 -10.05 5.12
C PRO A 79 -10.21 -10.66 6.52
N THR A 80 -11.29 -10.40 7.25
CA THR A 80 -11.54 -11.02 8.55
C THR A 80 -11.40 -12.52 8.34
N PRO A 81 -10.58 -13.23 9.14
CA PRO A 81 -10.45 -14.67 8.98
C PRO A 81 -11.84 -15.28 9.10
N LYS A 82 -12.30 -15.95 8.03
CA LYS A 82 -13.55 -16.72 8.03
C LYS A 82 -13.44 -17.72 9.18
N ARG A 83 -14.12 -17.41 10.28
CA ARG A 83 -14.29 -18.28 11.44
C ARG A 83 -14.89 -19.58 10.91
N ARG A 84 -14.06 -20.64 10.81
CA ARG A 84 -14.56 -22.00 10.55
C ARG A 84 -15.58 -22.28 11.65
N SER A 85 -16.82 -22.49 11.25
CA SER A 85 -17.89 -22.87 12.16
C SER A 85 -17.45 -24.10 12.95
N PRO A 86 -17.73 -24.17 14.27
CA PRO A 86 -17.48 -25.38 15.05
C PRO A 86 -18.16 -26.55 14.34
N GLY A 87 -17.40 -27.61 14.11
CA GLY A 87 -17.82 -28.77 13.33
C GLY A 87 -19.22 -29.22 13.75
N ARG A 88 -20.13 -29.25 12.77
CA ARG A 88 -21.45 -29.84 12.93
C ARG A 88 -21.25 -31.29 13.39
N PRO A 89 -21.79 -31.71 14.55
CA PRO A 89 -21.65 -33.08 15.01
C PRO A 89 -22.26 -34.03 13.97
N ARG A 90 -21.48 -35.02 13.56
CA ARG A 90 -21.90 -36.04 12.59
C ARG A 90 -22.97 -36.89 13.26
N LYS A 91 -24.17 -36.89 12.67
CA LYS A 91 -25.35 -37.66 13.09
C LYS A 91 -24.95 -39.14 13.20
N LEU A 92 -25.13 -39.72 14.38
CA LEU A 92 -24.95 -41.15 14.65
C LEU A 92 -25.84 -41.95 13.70
N ALA A 93 -25.24 -42.83 12.91
CA ALA A 93 -25.96 -43.86 12.18
C ALA A 93 -26.05 -45.08 13.10
N THR A 94 -27.29 -45.45 13.42
CA THR A 94 -27.67 -46.67 14.11
C THR A 94 -27.28 -47.87 13.25
N THR A 95 -26.45 -48.78 13.78
CA THR A 95 -26.34 -50.14 13.25
C THR A 95 -26.70 -51.11 14.36
N VAL A 96 -27.77 -51.86 14.10
CA VAL A 96 -28.32 -52.92 14.92
C VAL A 96 -27.54 -54.22 14.62
N GLY A 97 -27.19 -54.98 15.66
CA GLY A 97 -27.27 -56.44 15.60
C GLY A 97 -26.01 -57.26 15.94
N ALA A 98 -26.18 -58.10 16.98
CA ALA A 98 -25.50 -59.38 17.29
C ALA A 98 -24.01 -59.31 17.63
N GLY A 99 -23.46 -59.97 18.66
CA GLY A 99 -23.84 -61.12 19.48
C GLY A 99 -22.51 -61.83 19.81
N HIS A 100 -22.04 -61.79 21.05
CA HIS A 100 -21.97 -62.90 22.00
C HIS A 100 -20.50 -63.19 22.34
N GLU A 101 -20.19 -63.08 23.63
CA GLU A 101 -18.94 -63.56 24.24
C GLU A 101 -19.02 -65.09 24.38
N GLN A 102 -17.99 -65.80 23.93
CA GLN A 102 -17.30 -66.92 24.59
C GLN A 102 -16.46 -67.71 23.59
#